data_AF-A0A235CJY8-F1
#
_entry.id   AF-A0A235CJY8-F1
#
_cell.length_a   1.000
_cell.length_b   1.000
_cell.length_c   1.000
_cell.angle_alpha   90.00
_cell.angle_beta   90.00
_cell.angle_gamma   90.00
#
_symmetry.space_group_name_H-M   'P 1'
#
loop_
_entity.id
_entity.type
_entity.pdbx_description
1 polymer ?
#
loop_
_entity_poly.entity_id
_entity_poly.type
_entity_poly.pdbx_seq_one_letter_code
_entity_poly.pdbx_strand_id
1 'polypeptide(L)'
;MTERELFRRFYRAARLDAQAGIADIELRHIITEDAVNSGFSPATVLQIRAAALNASINAMLPVREPSKQSVAIQTMVFTFGRVTKGVSA
;
A
#
# COMPACT_ATOMS: atom_id res chain seq x y z
N MET A 1 -11.09 8.16 -14.30
CA MET A 1 -10.51 7.27 -13.27
C MET A 1 -9.83 8.09 -12.19
N THR A 2 -9.86 7.67 -10.92
CA THR A 2 -9.18 8.37 -9.81
C THR A 2 -7.86 7.68 -9.42
N GLU A 3 -6.93 8.39 -8.74
CA GLU A 3 -5.69 7.79 -8.23
C GLU A 3 -5.95 6.59 -7.31
N ARG A 4 -7.00 6.69 -6.48
CA ARG A 4 -7.43 5.61 -5.59
C ARG A 4 -7.87 4.36 -6.37
N GLU A 5 -8.53 4.56 -7.50
CA GLU A 5 -9.00 3.47 -8.34
C GLU A 5 -7.86 2.82 -9.13
N LEU A 6 -6.94 3.63 -9.64
CA LEU A 6 -5.71 3.17 -10.27
C LEU A 6 -4.85 2.36 -9.28
N PHE A 7 -4.70 2.83 -8.04
CA PHE A 7 -4.00 2.11 -6.97
C PHE A 7 -4.64 0.74 -6.71
N ARG A 8 -5.96 0.68 -6.58
CA ARG A 8 -6.68 -0.60 -6.34
C ARG A 8 -6.48 -1.59 -7.47
N ARG A 9 -6.51 -1.12 -8.72
CA ARG A 9 -6.27 -1.96 -9.91
C ARG A 9 -4.86 -2.55 -9.90
N PHE A 10 -3.82 -1.72 -9.69
CA PHE A 10 -2.45 -2.22 -9.56
C PHE A 10 -2.25 -3.12 -8.34
N TYR A 11 -2.89 -2.83 -7.21
CA TYR A 11 -2.80 -3.65 -6.00
C TYR A 11 -3.41 -5.04 -6.22
N ARG A 12 -4.54 -5.11 -6.93
CA ARG A 12 -5.14 -6.39 -7.33
C ARG A 12 -4.21 -7.17 -8.25
N ALA A 13 -3.63 -6.52 -9.26
CA ALA A 13 -2.67 -7.16 -10.16
C ALA A 13 -1.45 -7.70 -9.38
N ALA A 14 -0.88 -6.92 -8.47
CA ALA A 14 0.25 -7.36 -7.64
C ALA A 14 -0.09 -8.54 -6.71
N ARG A 15 -1.33 -8.64 -6.22
CA ARG A 15 -1.78 -9.79 -5.44
C ARG A 15 -1.98 -11.04 -6.29
N LEU A 16 -2.50 -10.90 -7.51
CA LEU A 16 -2.66 -12.02 -8.44
C LEU A 16 -1.31 -12.60 -8.85
N ASP A 17 -0.33 -11.74 -9.14
CA ASP A 17 1.07 -12.14 -9.40
C ASP A 17 1.60 -13.06 -8.29
N ALA A 18 1.40 -12.68 -7.03
CA ALA A 18 1.90 -13.43 -5.88
C ALA A 18 1.15 -14.74 -5.60
N GLN A 19 -0.12 -14.83 -5.99
CA GLN A 19 -0.94 -16.04 -5.78
C GLN A 19 -0.79 -17.06 -6.90
N ALA A 20 -0.69 -16.59 -8.14
CA ALA A 20 -0.65 -17.46 -9.31
C ALA A 20 0.77 -17.73 -9.82
N GLY A 21 1.78 -16.95 -9.40
CA GLY A 21 3.13 -16.99 -9.99
C GLY A 21 3.16 -16.52 -11.45
N ILE A 22 2.01 -16.10 -11.99
CA ILE A 22 1.86 -15.53 -13.32
C ILE A 22 2.16 -14.06 -13.15
N ALA A 23 3.33 -13.61 -13.60
CA ALA A 23 3.57 -12.19 -13.79
C ALA A 23 2.60 -11.72 -14.88
N ASP A 24 1.46 -11.17 -14.50
CA ASP A 24 0.44 -10.73 -15.45
C ASP A 24 0.86 -9.38 -16.02
N ILE A 25 1.77 -9.46 -16.99
CA ILE A 25 2.32 -8.33 -17.73
C ILE A 25 1.20 -7.68 -18.55
N GLU A 26 0.28 -8.48 -19.09
CA GLU A 26 -0.84 -8.03 -19.91
C GLU A 26 -1.84 -7.20 -19.09
N LEU A 27 -2.25 -7.68 -17.91
CA LEU A 27 -3.11 -6.91 -17.01
C LEU A 27 -2.48 -5.57 -16.59
N ARG A 28 -1.17 -5.55 -16.31
CA ARG A 28 -0.47 -4.30 -15.99
C ARG A 28 -0.38 -3.36 -17.17
N HIS A 29 -0.27 -3.88 -18.38
CA HIS A 29 -0.29 -3.09 -19.60
C HIS A 29 -1.67 -2.43 -19.79
N ILE A 30 -2.75 -3.20 -19.68
CA ILE A 30 -4.13 -2.71 -19.78
C ILE A 30 -4.40 -1.61 -18.73
N ILE A 31 -4.01 -1.84 -17.47
CA ILE A 31 -4.17 -0.82 -16.41
C ILE A 31 -3.39 0.47 -16.74
N THR A 32 -2.21 0.33 -17.34
CA THR A 32 -1.35 1.47 -17.73
C THR A 32 -1.99 2.25 -18.89
N GLU A 33 -2.49 1.58 -19.92
CA GLU A 33 -3.20 2.21 -21.04
C GLU A 33 -4.46 2.94 -20.57
N ASP A 34 -5.29 2.32 -19.73
CA ASP A 34 -6.47 2.95 -19.15
C ASP A 34 -6.10 4.21 -18.34
N ALA A 35 -4.97 4.19 -17.65
CA ALA A 35 -4.49 5.32 -16.86
C ALA A 35 -4.03 6.48 -17.76
N VAL A 36 -3.30 6.18 -18.82
CA VAL A 36 -2.89 7.19 -19.82
C VAL A 36 -4.12 7.78 -20.50
N ASN A 37 -5.09 6.96 -20.91
CA ASN A 37 -6.36 7.40 -21.49
C ASN A 37 -7.21 8.25 -20.54
N SER A 38 -7.02 8.08 -19.23
CA SER A 38 -7.66 8.89 -18.19
C SER A 38 -6.91 10.19 -17.86
N GLY A 39 -5.79 10.48 -18.54
CA GLY A 39 -5.01 11.70 -18.37
C GLY A 39 -3.93 11.64 -17.28
N PHE A 40 -3.60 10.45 -16.75
CA PHE A 40 -2.49 10.33 -15.81
C PHE A 40 -1.14 10.47 -16.51
N SER A 41 -0.22 11.21 -15.90
CA SER A 41 1.16 11.27 -16.38
C SER A 41 1.85 9.91 -16.20
N PRO A 42 2.78 9.52 -17.09
CA PRO A 42 3.55 8.28 -16.93
C PRO A 42 4.27 8.18 -15.57
N ALA A 43 4.74 9.31 -15.04
CA ALA A 43 5.37 9.37 -13.72
C ALA A 43 4.40 9.00 -12.60
N THR A 44 3.17 9.55 -12.64
CA THR A 44 2.12 9.23 -11.66
C THR A 44 1.73 7.76 -11.72
N VAL A 45 1.60 7.19 -12.92
CA VAL A 45 1.30 5.76 -13.10
C VAL A 45 2.39 4.89 -12.49
N LEU A 46 3.67 5.23 -12.71
CA LEU A 46 4.81 4.50 -12.15
C LEU A 46 4.82 4.56 -10.62
N GLN A 47 4.59 5.74 -10.04
CA GLN A 47 4.53 5.94 -8.59
C GLN A 47 3.42 5.10 -7.95
N ILE A 48 2.22 5.13 -8.53
CA ILE A 48 1.08 4.37 -8.01
C ILE A 48 1.29 2.86 -8.14
N ARG A 49 1.88 2.40 -9.26
CA ARG A 49 2.27 1.00 -9.45
C ARG A 49 3.26 0.54 -8.38
N ALA A 50 4.30 1.33 -8.11
CA ALA A 50 5.30 1.02 -7.08
C ALA A 50 4.69 0.98 -5.68
N ALA A 51 3.83 1.95 -5.35
CA ALA A 51 3.12 1.99 -4.07
C ALA A 51 2.23 0.75 -3.88
N ALA A 52 1.51 0.33 -4.91
CA ALA A 52 0.66 -0.86 -4.89
C ALA A 52 1.48 -2.15 -4.69
N LEU A 53 2.62 -2.28 -5.37
CA LEU A 53 3.53 -3.41 -5.19
C LEU A 53 4.06 -3.46 -3.74
N ASN A 54 4.57 -2.34 -3.23
CA ASN A 54 5.07 -2.26 -1.85
C ASN A 54 3.98 -2.61 -0.82
N ALA A 55 2.75 -2.13 -1.03
CA ALA A 55 1.62 -2.48 -0.18
C ALA A 55 1.30 -3.99 -0.20
N SER A 56 1.44 -4.63 -1.37
CA SER A 56 1.22 -6.08 -1.49
C SER A 56 2.30 -6.89 -0.77
N ILE A 57 3.57 -6.48 -0.89
CA ILE A 57 4.71 -7.11 -0.21
C ILE A 57 4.56 -6.96 1.31
N ASN A 58 4.23 -5.76 1.78
CA ASN A 58 4.04 -5.49 3.21
C ASN A 58 2.92 -6.33 3.83
N ALA A 59 1.91 -6.72 3.04
CA ALA A 59 0.84 -7.59 3.50
C ALA A 59 1.26 -9.06 3.63
N MET A 60 2.36 -9.47 3.00
CA MET A 60 2.90 -10.85 3.05
C MET A 60 3.97 -11.03 4.13
N LEU A 61 4.52 -9.94 4.65
CA LEU A 61 5.47 -10.03 5.76
C LEU A 61 4.75 -10.63 6.97
N PRO A 62 5.28 -11.72 7.57
CA PRO A 62 4.73 -12.23 8.81
C PRO A 62 4.73 -11.07 9.81
N VAL A 63 3.60 -10.88 10.50
CA VAL A 63 3.47 -9.93 11.60
C VAL A 63 4.34 -10.44 12.76
N ARG A 64 5.65 -10.40 12.59
CA ARG A 64 6.68 -10.70 13.59
C ARG A 64 7.46 -9.42 13.92
N GLU A 65 6.72 -8.34 14.08
CA GLU A 65 7.00 -7.34 15.09
C GLU A 65 5.67 -6.85 15.70
N PRO A 66 5.40 -7.13 16.99
CA PRO A 66 4.45 -6.34 17.75
C PRO A 66 5.08 -4.95 18.02
N SER A 67 4.53 -3.80 17.65
CA SER A 67 3.34 -3.43 16.87
C SER A 67 3.47 -1.95 16.45
N LYS A 68 2.65 -1.46 15.49
CA LYS A 68 2.49 0.00 15.27
C LYS A 68 1.96 0.74 16.49
N GLN A 69 1.33 0.06 17.46
CA GLN A 69 1.03 0.68 18.75
C GLN A 69 2.31 0.97 19.52
N SER A 70 3.35 0.13 19.47
CA SER A 70 4.65 0.44 20.09
C SER A 70 5.32 1.66 19.44
N VAL A 71 5.32 1.78 18.12
CA VAL A 71 5.89 2.97 17.45
C VAL A 71 5.03 4.20 17.71
N ALA A 72 3.71 4.12 17.58
CA ALA A 72 2.82 5.26 17.87
C ALA A 72 2.85 5.67 19.36
N ILE A 73 2.93 4.71 20.29
CA ILE A 73 3.11 4.96 21.72
C ILE A 73 4.49 5.57 21.99
N GLN A 74 5.55 5.08 21.34
CA GLN A 74 6.90 5.66 21.46
C GLN A 74 6.94 7.09 20.89
N THR A 75 6.31 7.33 19.74
CA THR A 75 6.16 8.68 19.16
C THR A 75 5.36 9.58 20.09
N MET A 76 4.24 9.11 20.65
CA MET A 76 3.43 9.92 21.58
C MET A 76 4.15 10.21 22.91
N VAL A 77 4.88 9.25 23.48
CA VAL A 77 5.69 9.46 24.71
C VAL A 77 6.85 10.43 24.45
N PHE A 78 7.49 10.32 23.29
CA PHE A 78 8.59 11.21 22.89
C PHE A 78 8.12 12.64 22.59
N THR A 79 6.96 12.80 21.93
CA THR A 79 6.42 14.11 21.54
C THR A 79 5.66 14.82 22.67
N PHE A 80 4.95 14.09 23.54
CA PHE A 80 4.02 14.69 24.51
C PHE A 80 4.30 14.32 25.99
N GLY A 81 5.33 13.50 26.29
CA GLY A 81 5.61 13.01 27.64
C GLY A 81 4.76 11.78 28.05
N ARG A 82 4.86 11.34 29.32
CA ARG A 82 4.26 10.08 29.82
C ARG A 82 2.77 9.98 29.47
N VAL A 83 2.43 9.01 28.61
CA VAL A 83 1.05 8.64 28.30
C VAL A 83 0.51 7.82 29.47
N THR A 84 -0.35 8.42 30.29
CA THR A 84 -1.13 7.66 31.28
C THR A 84 -2.13 6.79 30.53
N LYS A 85 -2.05 5.47 30.74
CA LYS A 85 -3.15 4.57 30.34
C LYS A 85 -4.41 5.11 31.00
N GLY A 86 -5.39 5.52 30.20
CA GLY A 86 -6.72 5.82 30.69
C GLY A 86 -7.20 4.61 31.49
N VAL A 87 -7.34 4.79 32.80
CA VAL A 87 -8.02 3.84 33.66
C VAL A 87 -9.48 3.95 33.27
N SER A 88 -10.05 2.86 32.78
CA SER A 88 -11.50 2.74 32.68
C SER A 88 -12.08 2.61 34.08
N ALA A 89 -12.76 3.64 34.56
CA ALA A 89 -13.94 3.62 35.42
C ALA A 89 -14.56 5.03 35.45
#